data_AF-A0A8J6SBZ2-F1
#
_entry.id   AF-A0A8J6SBZ2-F1
#
_cell.length_a   1.000
_cell.length_b   1.000
_cell.length_c   1.000
_cell.angle_alpha   90.00
_cell.angle_beta   90.00
_cell.angle_gamma   90.00
#
_symmetry.space_group_name_H-M   'P 1'
#
loop_
_entity.id
_entity.type
_entity.pdbx_description
1 polymer ?
#
loop_
_entity_poly.entity_id
_entity_poly.type
_entity_poly.pdbx_seq_one_letter_code
_entity_poly.pdbx_strand_id
1 'polypeptide(L)'
;MLETKIRKYITYLGDSEYMAEVVTSPGAVDTLIKLLQSNDDKIIGDTCLFITDFVLSCSRNDTCKQSWERELKPAVIPKLEHLVLADNHFICKQVIYTLGKICSYDSVPVMLNAFHQLRDQDPILLPRLIGELFWLGVDNGWDVIDSMVASNQYTTRWATMTALDEFVYDSQKEDETFLMRKKFCNHLRHDAHPLVREEAEYNYNFLELQRRKHHEKMSKHEYKKQKNYFSNLEDFLQFKSIATHFSNYMYAHNLPTYTIKELKLFIDNQYKK
;
A
#
# COMPACT_ATOMS: atom_id res chain seq x y z
N MET A 1 -0.68 -33.21 1.05
CA MET A 1 -0.64 -32.87 2.50
C MET A 1 -0.18 -31.42 2.72
N LEU A 2 0.97 -31.00 2.17
CA LEU A 2 1.47 -29.62 2.31
C LEU A 2 0.52 -28.55 1.77
N GLU A 3 -0.09 -28.79 0.62
CA GLU A 3 -1.11 -27.91 0.05
C GLU A 3 -2.27 -27.65 1.03
N THR A 4 -2.75 -28.69 1.70
CA THR A 4 -3.80 -28.58 2.72
C THR A 4 -3.33 -27.80 3.94
N LYS A 5 -2.06 -27.94 4.33
CA LYS A 5 -1.47 -27.18 5.44
C LYS A 5 -1.44 -25.68 5.11
N ILE A 6 -0.87 -25.31 3.97
CA ILE A 6 -0.79 -23.90 3.54
C ILE A 6 -2.19 -23.28 3.40
N ARG A 7 -3.16 -23.99 2.79
CA ARG A 7 -4.55 -23.51 2.66
C ARG A 7 -5.27 -23.32 4.00
N LYS A 8 -4.84 -24.03 5.05
CA LYS A 8 -5.38 -23.90 6.41
C LYS A 8 -4.55 -22.97 7.27
N TYR A 9 -3.54 -22.29 6.72
CA TYR A 9 -2.64 -21.45 7.50
C TYR A 9 -3.36 -20.39 8.34
N ILE A 10 -4.51 -19.89 7.88
CA ILE A 10 -5.30 -18.90 8.63
C ILE A 10 -5.76 -19.40 10.02
N THR A 11 -5.80 -20.71 10.26
CA THR A 11 -6.09 -21.29 11.59
C THR A 11 -4.85 -21.40 12.49
N TYR A 12 -3.67 -21.10 11.95
CA TYR A 12 -2.34 -21.19 12.58
C TYR A 12 -1.56 -19.87 12.44
N LEU A 13 -2.26 -18.74 12.35
CA LEU A 13 -1.63 -17.42 12.15
C LEU A 13 -0.55 -17.16 13.20
N GLY A 14 0.64 -16.80 12.74
CA GLY A 14 1.80 -16.52 13.59
C GLY A 14 2.45 -17.74 14.24
N ASP A 15 1.99 -18.98 14.00
CA ASP A 15 2.61 -20.19 14.52
C ASP A 15 3.91 -20.51 13.78
N SER A 16 5.04 -20.14 14.38
CA SER A 16 6.37 -20.32 13.79
C SER A 16 6.79 -21.77 13.66
N GLU A 17 6.32 -22.66 14.55
CA GLU A 17 6.65 -24.09 14.49
C GLU A 17 5.91 -24.75 13.34
N TYR A 18 4.63 -24.42 13.17
CA TYR A 18 3.83 -24.86 12.04
C TYR A 18 4.44 -24.43 10.70
N MET A 19 4.82 -23.16 10.57
CA MET A 19 5.44 -22.64 9.35
C MET A 19 6.78 -23.32 9.08
N ALA A 20 7.62 -23.51 10.10
CA ALA A 20 8.89 -24.23 9.98
C ALA A 20 8.69 -25.68 9.52
N GLU A 21 7.70 -26.40 10.08
CA GLU A 21 7.38 -27.76 9.67
C GLU A 21 6.98 -27.82 8.18
N VAL A 22 6.15 -26.87 7.73
CA VAL A 22 5.71 -26.79 6.33
C VAL A 22 6.88 -26.52 5.39
N VAL A 23 7.73 -25.54 5.68
CA VAL A 23 8.80 -25.13 4.76
C VAL A 23 9.98 -26.11 4.70
N THR A 24 10.22 -26.86 5.78
CA THR A 24 11.29 -27.88 5.84
C THR A 24 10.85 -29.24 5.30
N SER A 25 9.56 -29.41 5.00
CA SER A 25 9.03 -30.64 4.44
C SER A 25 9.43 -30.81 2.96
N PRO A 26 9.77 -32.03 2.51
CA PRO A 26 10.05 -32.30 1.10
C PRO A 26 8.91 -31.86 0.17
N GLY A 27 9.24 -31.13 -0.89
CA GLY A 27 8.27 -30.60 -1.86
C GLY A 27 7.57 -29.30 -1.46
N ALA A 28 8.03 -28.62 -0.39
CA ALA A 28 7.50 -27.32 0.01
C ALA A 28 7.60 -26.26 -1.10
N VAL A 29 8.74 -26.18 -1.77
CA VAL A 29 8.99 -25.27 -2.90
C VAL A 29 7.98 -25.49 -4.02
N ASP A 30 7.87 -26.72 -4.54
CA ASP A 30 6.94 -27.07 -5.61
C ASP A 30 5.48 -26.80 -5.22
N THR A 31 5.14 -27.05 -3.95
CA THR A 31 3.81 -26.77 -3.42
C THR A 31 3.51 -25.28 -3.43
N LEU A 32 4.43 -24.43 -2.97
CA LEU A 32 4.24 -22.98 -2.95
C LEU A 32 4.13 -22.41 -4.37
N ILE A 33 4.99 -22.85 -5.30
CA ILE A 33 4.89 -22.48 -6.72
C ILE A 33 3.51 -22.85 -7.27
N LYS A 34 3.07 -24.09 -7.05
CA LYS A 34 1.76 -24.58 -7.52
C LYS A 34 0.61 -23.72 -7.00
N LEU A 35 0.66 -23.32 -5.73
CA LEU A 35 -0.41 -22.52 -5.11
C LEU A 35 -0.42 -21.07 -5.61
N LEU A 36 0.75 -20.47 -5.85
CA LEU A 36 0.86 -19.14 -6.47
C LEU A 36 0.39 -19.14 -7.93
N GLN A 37 0.41 -20.29 -8.60
CA GLN A 37 -0.08 -20.47 -9.98
C GLN A 37 -1.54 -20.95 -10.04
N SER A 38 -2.26 -20.94 -8.92
CA SER A 38 -3.67 -21.34 -8.87
C SER A 38 -4.56 -20.34 -9.61
N ASN A 39 -5.68 -20.81 -10.17
CA ASN A 39 -6.73 -19.93 -10.73
C ASN A 39 -7.74 -19.45 -9.68
N ASP A 40 -7.50 -19.76 -8.39
CA ASP A 40 -8.37 -19.36 -7.29
C ASP A 40 -7.62 -18.33 -6.43
N ASP A 41 -8.14 -17.11 -6.48
CA ASP A 41 -7.58 -15.91 -5.86
C ASP A 41 -7.42 -16.05 -4.34
N LYS A 42 -8.31 -16.79 -3.68
CA LYS A 42 -8.21 -17.02 -2.24
C LYS A 42 -6.96 -17.84 -1.92
N ILE A 43 -6.63 -18.81 -2.76
CA ILE A 43 -5.41 -19.63 -2.57
C ILE A 43 -4.17 -18.78 -2.76
N ILE A 44 -4.12 -17.94 -3.80
CA ILE A 44 -2.98 -17.04 -4.01
C ILE A 44 -2.83 -16.12 -2.80
N GLY A 45 -3.93 -15.52 -2.32
CA GLY A 45 -3.95 -14.66 -1.15
C GLY A 45 -3.44 -15.36 0.13
N ASP A 46 -4.00 -16.53 0.45
CA ASP A 46 -3.59 -17.34 1.61
C ASP A 46 -2.10 -17.74 1.52
N THR A 47 -1.62 -18.04 0.31
CA THR A 47 -0.21 -18.39 0.06
C THR A 47 0.72 -17.20 0.24
N CYS A 48 0.33 -16.02 -0.25
CA CYS A 48 1.08 -14.78 -0.05
C CYS A 48 1.17 -14.41 1.43
N LEU A 49 0.09 -14.59 2.20
CA LEU A 49 0.08 -14.39 3.64
C LEU A 49 1.04 -15.34 4.36
N PHE A 50 0.97 -16.64 4.03
CA PHE A 50 1.90 -17.64 4.57
C PHE A 50 3.37 -17.27 4.32
N ILE A 51 3.71 -16.87 3.09
CA ILE A 51 5.07 -16.46 2.72
C ILE A 51 5.53 -15.25 3.55
N THR A 52 4.69 -14.22 3.65
CA THR A 52 4.99 -13.03 4.44
C THR A 52 5.29 -13.39 5.89
N ASP A 53 4.40 -14.13 6.54
CA ASP A 53 4.54 -14.44 7.96
C ASP A 53 5.72 -15.39 8.23
N PHE A 54 5.97 -16.34 7.31
CA PHE A 54 7.14 -17.21 7.38
C PHE A 54 8.45 -16.40 7.38
N VAL A 55 8.61 -15.48 6.44
CA VAL A 55 9.84 -14.67 6.36
C VAL A 55 9.98 -13.75 7.57
N LEU A 56 8.88 -13.15 8.03
CA LEU A 56 8.93 -12.22 9.18
C LEU A 56 9.19 -12.93 10.52
N SER A 57 8.67 -14.15 10.69
CA SER A 57 8.67 -14.83 12.00
C SER A 57 9.70 -15.95 12.10
N CYS A 58 9.94 -16.71 11.03
CA CYS A 58 10.80 -17.90 11.06
C CYS A 58 12.24 -17.63 10.61
N SER A 59 12.54 -16.51 9.96
CA SER A 59 13.90 -16.17 9.50
C SER A 59 14.94 -15.99 10.63
N ARG A 60 14.48 -15.96 11.89
CA ARG A 60 15.34 -15.99 13.10
C ARG A 60 15.89 -17.38 13.42
N ASN A 61 15.28 -18.45 12.88
CA ASN A 61 15.77 -19.81 12.99
C ASN A 61 16.72 -20.11 11.82
N ASP A 62 17.93 -20.61 12.10
CA ASP A 62 18.97 -20.81 11.08
C ASP A 62 18.55 -21.78 9.97
N THR A 63 17.83 -22.86 10.30
CA THR A 63 17.33 -23.82 9.31
C THR A 63 16.31 -23.17 8.38
N CYS A 64 15.37 -22.41 8.94
CA CYS A 64 14.36 -21.68 8.16
C CYS A 64 15.01 -20.61 7.27
N LYS A 65 15.98 -19.88 7.81
CA LYS A 65 16.76 -18.88 7.06
C LYS A 65 17.52 -19.51 5.89
N GLN A 66 18.18 -20.65 6.11
CA GLN A 66 18.90 -21.36 5.05
C GLN A 66 17.95 -21.89 3.98
N SER A 67 16.82 -22.47 4.37
CA SER A 67 15.78 -22.93 3.44
C SER A 67 15.22 -21.77 2.61
N TRP A 68 14.97 -20.61 3.26
CA TRP A 68 14.56 -19.39 2.57
C TRP A 68 15.58 -18.95 1.52
N GLU A 69 16.82 -18.66 1.93
CA GLU A 69 17.81 -18.07 1.03
C GLU A 69 18.25 -19.01 -0.10
N ARG A 70 18.31 -20.32 0.13
CA ARG A 70 18.84 -21.28 -0.85
C ARG A 70 17.79 -21.85 -1.80
N GLU A 71 16.57 -22.07 -1.33
CA GLU A 71 15.58 -22.86 -2.07
C GLU A 71 14.32 -22.07 -2.36
N LEU A 72 13.69 -21.49 -1.33
CA LEU A 72 12.37 -20.86 -1.47
C LEU A 72 12.45 -19.50 -2.17
N LYS A 73 13.35 -18.62 -1.74
CA LYS A 73 13.47 -17.25 -2.26
C LYS A 73 13.72 -17.22 -3.77
N PRO A 74 14.67 -17.99 -4.35
CA PRO A 74 14.89 -17.99 -5.79
C PRO A 74 13.71 -18.53 -6.60
N ALA A 75 12.88 -19.38 -5.99
CA ALA A 75 11.75 -20.02 -6.64
C ALA A 75 10.45 -19.20 -6.54
N VAL A 76 10.21 -18.56 -5.40
CA VAL A 76 8.97 -17.86 -5.06
C VAL A 76 8.96 -16.43 -5.60
N ILE A 77 10.07 -15.69 -5.50
CA ILE A 77 10.12 -14.28 -5.93
C ILE A 77 9.70 -14.12 -7.40
N PRO A 78 10.21 -14.89 -8.37
CA PRO A 78 9.80 -14.72 -9.77
C PRO A 78 8.30 -14.98 -10.00
N LYS A 79 7.68 -15.83 -9.17
CA LYS A 79 6.23 -16.10 -9.24
C LYS A 79 5.43 -14.94 -8.69
N LEU A 80 5.89 -14.34 -7.59
CA LEU A 80 5.28 -13.12 -7.04
C LEU A 80 5.43 -11.96 -8.03
N GLU A 81 6.61 -11.74 -8.60
CA GLU A 81 6.85 -10.68 -9.58
C GLU A 81 5.90 -10.76 -10.79
N HIS A 82 5.61 -11.98 -11.28
CA HIS A 82 4.65 -12.18 -12.36
C HIS A 82 3.21 -11.77 -11.99
N LEU A 83 2.86 -11.88 -10.71
CA LEU A 83 1.52 -11.56 -10.20
C LEU A 83 1.35 -10.08 -9.81
N VAL A 84 2.42 -9.26 -9.86
CA VAL A 84 2.34 -7.82 -9.58
C VAL A 84 1.40 -7.09 -10.54
N LEU A 85 1.20 -7.64 -11.74
CA LEU A 85 0.31 -7.16 -12.79
C LEU A 85 -0.85 -8.14 -13.06
N ALA A 86 -1.26 -8.93 -12.06
CA ALA A 86 -2.45 -9.76 -12.19
C ALA A 86 -3.69 -8.90 -12.47
N ASP A 87 -4.66 -9.43 -13.22
CA ASP A 87 -5.89 -8.68 -13.50
C ASP A 87 -6.65 -8.34 -12.21
N ASN A 88 -6.60 -9.23 -11.20
CA ASN A 88 -7.29 -9.05 -9.94
C ASN A 88 -6.58 -8.02 -9.03
N HIS A 89 -7.27 -6.92 -8.73
CA HIS A 89 -6.84 -5.84 -7.84
C HIS A 89 -6.35 -6.34 -6.47
N PHE A 90 -7.08 -7.28 -5.86
CA PHE A 90 -6.77 -7.80 -4.53
C PHE A 90 -5.51 -8.67 -4.55
N ILE A 91 -5.27 -9.41 -5.63
CA ILE A 91 -4.04 -10.18 -5.82
C ILE A 91 -2.85 -9.24 -5.98
N CYS A 92 -2.94 -8.24 -6.86
CA CYS A 92 -1.90 -7.23 -7.02
C CYS A 92 -1.54 -6.58 -5.68
N LYS A 93 -2.55 -6.14 -4.93
CA LYS A 93 -2.37 -5.53 -3.60
C LYS A 93 -1.65 -6.46 -2.62
N GLN A 94 -2.04 -7.74 -2.58
CA GLN A 94 -1.44 -8.71 -1.68
C GLN A 94 0.01 -9.04 -2.07
N VAL A 95 0.28 -9.21 -3.36
CA VAL A 95 1.60 -9.54 -3.89
C VAL A 95 2.59 -8.39 -3.67
N ILE A 96 2.18 -7.15 -3.95
CA ILE A 96 2.96 -5.94 -3.70
C ILE A 96 3.34 -5.86 -2.21
N TYR A 97 2.38 -6.11 -1.32
CA TYR A 97 2.65 -6.17 0.12
C TYR A 97 3.64 -7.26 0.48
N THR A 98 3.45 -8.48 -0.03
CA THR A 98 4.33 -9.61 0.25
C THR A 98 5.76 -9.28 -0.19
N LEU A 99 5.97 -8.79 -1.42
CA LEU A 99 7.29 -8.40 -1.91
C LEU A 99 7.96 -7.32 -1.04
N GLY A 100 7.19 -6.30 -0.63
CA GLY A 100 7.68 -5.25 0.27
C GLY A 100 8.09 -5.80 1.65
N LYS A 101 7.25 -6.65 2.25
CA LYS A 101 7.48 -7.16 3.61
C LYS A 101 8.54 -8.25 3.71
N ILE A 102 8.77 -9.02 2.66
CA ILE A 102 9.91 -9.95 2.59
C ILE A 102 11.21 -9.25 2.19
N CYS A 103 11.20 -7.92 2.06
CA CYS A 103 12.34 -7.10 1.67
C CYS A 103 12.95 -7.55 0.33
N SER A 104 12.11 -7.77 -0.68
CA SER A 104 12.54 -8.17 -2.02
C SER A 104 13.11 -6.98 -2.81
N TYR A 105 14.31 -6.52 -2.42
CA TYR A 105 14.97 -5.36 -3.04
C TYR A 105 15.19 -5.53 -4.55
N ASP A 106 15.47 -6.76 -5.00
CA ASP A 106 15.66 -7.06 -6.42
C ASP A 106 14.37 -6.90 -7.25
N SER A 107 13.20 -6.87 -6.60
CA SER A 107 11.89 -6.70 -7.25
C SER A 107 11.50 -5.23 -7.45
N VAL A 108 12.28 -4.26 -6.97
CA VAL A 108 12.00 -2.82 -7.14
C VAL A 108 11.79 -2.43 -8.61
N PRO A 109 12.60 -2.88 -9.60
CA PRO A 109 12.36 -2.56 -11.00
C PRO A 109 11.02 -3.08 -11.53
N VAL A 110 10.60 -4.27 -11.11
CA VAL A 110 9.30 -4.86 -11.49
C VAL A 110 8.15 -4.04 -10.89
N MET A 111 8.26 -3.66 -9.62
CA MET A 111 7.28 -2.85 -8.92
C MET A 111 7.18 -1.42 -9.50
N LEU A 112 8.30 -0.82 -9.89
CA LEU A 112 8.33 0.48 -10.58
C LEU A 112 7.67 0.40 -11.96
N ASN A 113 7.96 -0.63 -12.74
CA ASN A 113 7.29 -0.85 -14.01
C ASN A 113 5.77 -1.02 -13.80
N ALA A 114 5.36 -1.77 -12.76
CA ALA A 114 3.95 -1.91 -12.43
C ALA A 114 3.30 -0.58 -12.04
N PHE A 115 4.00 0.27 -11.30
CA PHE A 115 3.53 1.63 -10.99
C PHE A 115 3.21 2.39 -12.28
N HIS A 116 4.11 2.40 -13.26
CA HIS A 116 3.90 3.13 -14.52
C HIS A 116 2.71 2.59 -15.33
N GLN A 117 2.47 1.28 -15.32
CA GLN A 117 1.34 0.68 -16.02
C GLN A 117 0.01 0.95 -15.32
N LEU A 118 -0.01 0.91 -13.99
CA LEU A 118 -1.23 1.02 -13.19
C LEU A 118 -1.58 2.45 -12.78
N ARG A 119 -0.66 3.41 -12.93
CA ARG A 119 -0.80 4.82 -12.46
C ARG A 119 -2.15 5.45 -12.78
N ASP A 120 -2.65 5.27 -13.99
CA ASP A 120 -3.91 5.88 -14.44
C ASP A 120 -5.03 4.85 -14.62
N GLN A 121 -4.82 3.61 -14.16
CA GLN A 121 -5.77 2.50 -14.25
C GLN A 121 -6.31 2.09 -12.88
N ASP A 122 -5.46 2.08 -11.85
CA ASP A 122 -5.80 1.62 -10.50
C ASP A 122 -5.28 2.59 -9.42
N PRO A 123 -5.89 3.78 -9.27
CA PRO A 123 -5.49 4.77 -8.27
C PRO A 123 -5.63 4.27 -6.82
N ILE A 124 -6.46 3.25 -6.57
CA ILE A 124 -6.66 2.68 -5.22
C ILE A 124 -5.43 1.88 -4.79
N LEU A 125 -4.75 1.22 -5.73
CA LEU A 125 -3.56 0.43 -5.44
C LEU A 125 -2.30 1.28 -5.21
N LEU A 126 -2.22 2.46 -5.85
CA LEU A 126 -0.98 3.25 -5.89
C LEU A 126 -0.41 3.61 -4.52
N PRO A 127 -1.20 4.05 -3.51
CA PRO A 127 -0.63 4.35 -2.19
C PRO A 127 0.13 3.15 -1.62
N ARG A 128 -0.43 1.94 -1.73
CA ARG A 128 0.24 0.73 -1.26
C ARG A 128 1.52 0.43 -2.03
N LEU A 129 1.47 0.49 -3.35
CA LEU A 129 2.63 0.23 -4.20
C LEU A 129 3.79 1.19 -3.90
N ILE A 130 3.46 2.47 -3.73
CA ILE A 130 4.43 3.52 -3.39
C ILE A 130 5.00 3.29 -2.00
N GLY A 131 4.15 3.01 -1.01
CA GLY A 131 4.60 2.72 0.35
C GLY A 131 5.61 1.59 0.40
N GLU A 132 5.35 0.49 -0.33
CA GLU A 132 6.31 -0.63 -0.39
C GLU A 132 7.57 -0.30 -1.22
N LEU A 133 7.46 0.45 -2.32
CA LEU A 133 8.63 0.90 -3.09
C LEU A 133 9.59 1.75 -2.24
N PHE A 134 9.05 2.71 -1.48
CA PHE A 134 9.85 3.52 -0.56
C PHE A 134 10.38 2.71 0.62
N TRP A 135 9.61 1.77 1.15
CA TRP A 135 10.08 0.82 2.16
C TRP A 135 11.31 0.04 1.69
N LEU A 136 11.33 -0.33 0.41
CA LEU A 136 12.46 -1.02 -0.24
C LEU A 136 13.60 -0.07 -0.64
N GLY A 137 13.50 1.23 -0.35
CA GLY A 137 14.54 2.21 -0.63
C GLY A 137 14.67 2.57 -2.11
N VAL A 138 13.55 2.67 -2.84
CA VAL A 138 13.57 3.12 -4.24
C VAL A 138 14.25 4.49 -4.38
N ASP A 139 15.21 4.58 -5.29
CA ASP A 139 15.83 5.85 -5.65
C ASP A 139 14.79 6.77 -6.30
N ASN A 140 14.88 8.07 -6.02
CA ASN A 140 14.00 9.10 -6.61
C ASN A 140 12.50 8.84 -6.38
N GLY A 141 12.12 8.28 -5.22
CA GLY A 141 10.71 8.03 -4.91
C GLY A 141 9.80 9.26 -5.05
N TRP A 142 10.34 10.48 -4.88
CA TRP A 142 9.59 11.71 -5.12
C TRP A 142 9.18 11.92 -6.58
N ASP A 143 9.95 11.45 -7.55
CA ASP A 143 9.61 11.53 -8.98
C ASP A 143 8.36 10.68 -9.29
N VAL A 144 8.19 9.57 -8.58
CA VAL A 144 6.99 8.73 -8.64
C VAL A 144 5.76 9.54 -8.20
N ILE A 145 5.88 10.29 -7.10
CA ILE A 145 4.82 11.18 -6.60
C ILE A 145 4.57 12.33 -7.57
N ASP A 146 5.61 13.03 -8.06
CA ASP A 146 5.48 14.10 -9.04
C ASP A 146 4.73 13.61 -10.30
N SER A 147 4.97 12.36 -10.73
CA SER A 147 4.27 11.76 -11.87
C SER A 147 2.77 11.49 -11.60
N MET A 148 2.38 11.20 -10.35
CA MET A 148 0.96 11.09 -9.98
C MET A 148 0.28 12.46 -10.00
N VAL A 149 0.96 13.48 -9.46
CA VAL A 149 0.48 14.86 -9.43
C VAL A 149 0.28 15.41 -10.84
N ALA A 150 1.13 15.02 -11.79
CA ALA A 150 0.99 15.40 -13.20
C ALA A 150 -0.06 14.59 -13.98
N SER A 151 -0.74 13.61 -13.37
CA SER A 151 -1.72 12.76 -14.07
C SER A 151 -2.92 13.57 -14.56
N ASN A 152 -3.45 13.20 -15.74
CA ASN A 152 -4.71 13.72 -16.24
C ASN A 152 -5.93 13.21 -15.44
N GLN A 153 -5.78 12.10 -14.71
CA GLN A 153 -6.85 11.53 -13.88
C GLN A 153 -6.85 12.20 -12.50
N TYR A 154 -7.93 12.91 -12.16
CA TYR A 154 -8.03 13.53 -10.84
C TYR A 154 -7.98 12.50 -9.72
N THR A 155 -8.47 11.26 -9.92
CA THR A 155 -8.41 10.18 -8.93
C THR A 155 -6.97 9.76 -8.62
N THR A 156 -6.08 9.79 -9.61
CA THR A 156 -4.65 9.53 -9.42
C THR A 156 -3.97 10.67 -8.69
N ARG A 157 -4.26 11.93 -9.07
CA ARG A 157 -3.76 13.10 -8.33
C ARG A 157 -4.27 13.13 -6.89
N TRP A 158 -5.51 12.70 -6.68
CA TRP A 158 -6.13 12.60 -5.36
C TRP A 158 -5.47 11.53 -4.49
N ALA A 159 -5.17 10.37 -5.08
CA ALA A 159 -4.48 9.27 -4.41
C ALA A 159 -3.11 9.67 -3.83
N THR A 160 -2.47 10.72 -4.38
CA THR A 160 -1.23 11.28 -3.83
C THR A 160 -1.37 11.65 -2.36
N MET A 161 -2.54 12.14 -1.90
CA MET A 161 -2.75 12.47 -0.48
C MET A 161 -2.56 11.26 0.43
N THR A 162 -3.10 10.11 0.03
CA THR A 162 -2.94 8.86 0.78
C THR A 162 -1.54 8.27 0.60
N ALA A 163 -0.93 8.39 -0.58
CA ALA A 163 0.44 7.94 -0.78
C ALA A 163 1.44 8.70 0.12
N LEU A 164 1.22 10.00 0.34
CA LEU A 164 2.04 10.82 1.24
C LEU A 164 1.94 10.42 2.73
N ASP A 165 0.90 9.67 3.12
CA ASP A 165 0.76 9.14 4.49
C ASP A 165 1.58 7.88 4.74
N GLU A 166 2.04 7.20 3.68
CA GLU A 166 2.92 6.04 3.81
C GLU A 166 4.34 6.44 4.26
N PHE A 167 4.70 7.72 4.08
CA PHE A 167 6.00 8.26 4.52
C PHE A 167 5.93 8.66 6.00
N VAL A 168 6.64 7.91 6.83
CA VAL A 168 6.83 8.27 8.23
C VAL A 168 7.85 9.40 8.32
N TYR A 169 7.46 10.51 8.94
CA TYR A 169 8.37 11.60 9.29
C TYR A 169 8.23 11.97 10.76
N ASP A 170 9.30 12.53 11.33
CA ASP A 170 9.25 13.05 12.68
C ASP A 170 8.52 14.39 12.65
N SER A 171 7.28 14.44 13.14
CA SER A 171 6.48 15.67 13.21
C SER A 171 7.16 16.83 13.97
N GLN A 172 8.23 16.55 14.73
CA GLN A 172 9.01 17.56 15.44
C GLN A 172 10.14 18.17 14.60
N LYS A 173 10.42 17.62 13.41
CA LYS A 173 11.49 18.03 12.52
C LYS A 173 10.92 18.37 11.15
N GLU A 174 11.40 19.47 10.59
CA GLU A 174 11.19 19.77 9.17
C GLU A 174 12.23 19.02 8.34
N ASP A 175 12.12 17.70 8.29
CA ASP A 175 12.94 16.87 7.43
C ASP A 175 12.50 16.98 5.96
N GLU A 176 13.26 16.34 5.07
CA GLU A 176 12.97 16.35 3.63
C GLU A 176 11.55 15.84 3.33
N THR A 177 11.10 14.80 4.03
CA THR A 177 9.75 14.23 3.88
C THR A 177 8.67 15.26 4.22
N PHE A 178 8.83 15.98 5.33
CA PHE A 178 7.91 17.07 5.70
C PHE A 178 7.86 18.16 4.61
N LEU A 179 9.02 18.61 4.14
CA LEU A 179 9.13 19.66 3.13
C LEU A 179 8.49 19.22 1.80
N MET A 180 8.73 17.98 1.38
CA MET A 180 8.16 17.42 0.15
C MET A 180 6.65 17.23 0.27
N ARG A 181 6.17 16.69 1.39
CA ARG A 181 4.72 16.58 1.66
C ARG A 181 4.05 17.95 1.60
N LYS A 182 4.64 18.97 2.23
CA LYS A 182 4.15 20.34 2.17
C LYS A 182 4.19 20.92 0.74
N LYS A 183 5.26 20.68 -0.03
CA LYS A 183 5.38 21.06 -1.46
C LYS A 183 4.21 20.50 -2.26
N PHE A 184 3.93 19.20 -2.14
CA PHE A 184 2.85 18.53 -2.88
C PHE A 184 1.46 19.03 -2.47
N CYS A 185 1.20 19.19 -1.17
CA CYS A 185 -0.06 19.75 -0.70
C CYS A 185 -0.26 21.20 -1.21
N ASN A 186 0.81 22.01 -1.20
CA ASN A 186 0.76 23.38 -1.73
C ASN A 186 0.49 23.43 -3.24
N HIS A 187 0.97 22.44 -3.99
CA HIS A 187 0.66 22.34 -5.41
C HIS A 187 -0.82 21.94 -5.60
N LEU A 188 -1.25 20.86 -4.96
CA LEU A 188 -2.58 20.27 -5.15
C LEU A 188 -3.73 21.09 -4.56
N ARG A 189 -3.48 22.02 -3.62
CA ARG A 189 -4.51 22.96 -3.15
C ARG A 189 -4.95 23.98 -4.22
N HIS A 190 -4.33 23.95 -5.40
CA HIS A 190 -4.76 24.72 -6.57
C HIS A 190 -5.29 23.81 -7.70
N ASP A 191 -5.56 22.53 -7.40
CA ASP A 191 -6.07 21.58 -8.39
C ASP A 191 -7.43 22.03 -8.95
N ALA A 192 -7.65 21.70 -10.23
CA ALA A 192 -8.92 21.97 -10.91
C ALA A 192 -10.09 21.20 -10.25
N HIS A 193 -9.84 19.98 -9.78
CA HIS A 193 -10.88 19.14 -9.20
C HIS A 193 -11.14 19.49 -7.72
N PRO A 194 -12.38 19.80 -7.31
CA PRO A 194 -12.69 20.21 -5.93
C PRO A 194 -12.21 19.22 -4.85
N LEU A 195 -12.48 17.91 -5.01
CA LEU A 195 -12.06 16.90 -4.05
C LEU A 195 -10.55 16.88 -3.78
N VAL A 196 -9.74 17.04 -4.83
CA VAL A 196 -8.27 17.08 -4.70
C VAL A 196 -7.85 18.33 -3.95
N ARG A 197 -8.41 19.47 -4.36
CA ARG A 197 -8.12 20.78 -3.79
C ARG A 197 -8.48 20.87 -2.31
N GLU A 198 -9.67 20.38 -1.94
CA GLU A 198 -10.20 20.44 -0.57
C GLU A 198 -9.35 19.61 0.39
N GLU A 199 -9.03 18.35 0.04
CA GLU A 199 -8.17 17.52 0.88
C GLU A 199 -6.73 18.07 0.96
N ALA A 200 -6.18 18.58 -0.15
CA ALA A 200 -4.85 19.16 -0.17
C ALA A 200 -4.75 20.46 0.66
N GLU A 201 -5.76 21.32 0.62
CA GLU A 201 -5.84 22.54 1.43
C GLU A 201 -5.91 22.20 2.93
N TYR A 202 -6.73 21.21 3.31
CA TYR A 202 -6.76 20.72 4.70
C TYR A 202 -5.39 20.21 5.15
N ASN A 203 -4.79 19.31 4.36
CA ASN A 203 -3.49 18.72 4.68
C ASN A 203 -2.38 19.76 4.75
N TYR A 204 -2.37 20.75 3.86
CA TYR A 204 -1.42 21.87 3.89
C TYR A 204 -1.55 22.69 5.19
N ASN A 205 -2.78 23.08 5.55
CA ASN A 205 -3.04 23.85 6.76
C ASN A 205 -2.71 23.06 8.03
N PHE A 206 -2.94 21.75 8.03
CA PHE A 206 -2.55 20.88 9.13
C PHE A 206 -1.02 20.80 9.30
N LEU A 207 -0.27 20.70 8.19
CA LEU A 207 1.20 20.75 8.21
C LEU A 207 1.72 22.10 8.70
N GLU A 208 1.11 23.22 8.28
CA GLU A 208 1.46 24.55 8.79
C GLU A 208 1.19 24.67 10.30
N LEU A 209 0.08 24.13 10.79
CA LEU A 209 -0.19 24.11 12.23
C LEU A 209 0.87 23.30 12.99
N GLN A 210 1.29 22.14 12.47
CA GLN A 210 2.39 21.36 13.07
C GLN A 210 3.68 22.18 13.10
N ARG A 211 4.04 22.82 11.97
CA ARG A 211 5.21 23.69 11.86
C ARG A 211 5.19 24.80 12.92
N ARG A 212 4.09 25.54 13.00
CA ARG A 212 3.89 26.64 13.95
C ARG A 212 3.95 26.17 15.40
N LYS A 213 3.39 25.01 15.72
CA LYS A 213 3.48 24.43 17.07
C LYS A 213 4.92 24.35 17.56
N HIS A 214 5.84 23.94 16.69
CA HIS A 214 7.25 23.79 17.02
C HIS A 214 8.00 25.13 17.04
N HIS A 215 7.84 25.97 16.01
CA HIS A 215 8.56 27.26 15.92
C HIS A 215 8.06 28.32 16.90
N GLU A 216 6.75 28.42 17.07
CA GLU A 216 6.11 29.40 17.96
C GLU A 216 6.04 28.89 19.41
N LYS A 217 6.53 27.67 19.69
CA LYS A 217 6.42 26.99 21.00
C LYS A 217 4.98 27.00 21.55
N MET A 218 4.02 26.75 20.66
CA MET A 218 2.60 26.81 20.97
C MET A 218 2.26 25.88 22.14
N SER A 219 1.42 26.36 23.06
CA SER A 219 0.98 25.53 24.19
C SER A 219 0.18 24.32 23.71
N LYS A 220 0.23 23.20 24.45
CA LYS A 220 -0.57 22.00 24.13
C LYS A 220 -2.07 22.32 24.04
N HIS A 221 -2.56 23.23 24.88
CA HIS A 221 -3.96 23.65 24.90
C HIS A 221 -4.34 24.41 23.63
N GLU A 222 -3.52 25.39 23.24
CA GLU A 222 -3.76 26.18 22.03
C GLU A 222 -3.67 25.33 20.76
N TYR A 223 -2.67 24.45 20.67
CA TYR A 223 -2.56 23.50 19.56
C TYR A 223 -3.78 22.60 19.45
N LYS A 224 -4.26 22.05 20.58
CA LYS A 224 -5.48 21.23 20.62
C LYS A 224 -6.70 22.03 20.16
N LYS A 225 -6.83 23.30 20.59
CA LYS A 225 -7.92 24.19 20.17
C LYS A 225 -7.92 24.43 18.66
N GLN A 226 -6.77 24.78 18.08
CA GLN A 226 -6.63 25.01 16.64
C GLN A 226 -6.83 23.71 15.85
N LYS A 227 -6.25 22.60 16.30
CA LYS A 227 -6.46 21.28 15.67
C LYS A 227 -7.95 20.89 15.65
N ASN A 228 -8.66 21.04 16.78
CA ASN A 228 -10.08 20.74 16.85
C ASN A 228 -10.91 21.65 15.94
N TYR A 229 -10.53 22.92 15.81
CA TYR A 229 -11.17 23.82 14.85
C TYR A 229 -11.01 23.31 13.42
N PHE A 230 -9.81 22.90 13.00
CA PHE A 230 -9.59 22.31 11.67
C PHE A 230 -10.33 20.99 11.47
N SER A 231 -10.30 20.07 12.44
CA SER A 231 -11.00 18.78 12.34
C SER A 231 -12.53 18.94 12.29
N ASN A 232 -13.09 19.97 12.92
CA ASN A 232 -14.52 20.27 12.80
C ASN A 232 -14.90 20.89 11.45
N LEU A 233 -13.93 21.31 10.65
CA LEU A 233 -14.10 21.83 9.29
C LEU A 233 -13.80 20.77 8.22
N GLU A 234 -13.51 19.53 8.64
CA GLU A 234 -13.26 18.38 7.76
C GLU A 234 -14.59 17.88 7.15
N ASP A 235 -15.23 18.73 6.34
CA ASP A 235 -16.50 18.47 5.65
C ASP A 235 -16.27 18.08 4.17
N PHE A 236 -15.19 17.33 3.92
CA PHE A 236 -14.82 16.87 2.58
C PHE A 236 -14.55 15.36 2.59
N LEU A 237 -14.74 14.73 1.43
CA LEU A 237 -14.39 13.31 1.27
C LEU A 237 -12.87 13.17 1.22
N GLN A 238 -12.33 12.17 1.91
CA GLN A 238 -10.93 11.79 1.80
C GLN A 238 -10.74 10.64 0.82
N PHE A 239 -9.67 10.66 0.03
CA PHE A 239 -9.36 9.57 -0.90
C PHE A 239 -9.24 8.23 -0.18
N LYS A 240 -8.56 8.18 0.97
CA LYS A 240 -8.40 6.97 1.78
C LYS A 240 -9.73 6.34 2.21
N SER A 241 -10.68 7.17 2.61
CA SER A 241 -12.04 6.75 2.99
C SER A 241 -12.78 6.17 1.79
N ILE A 242 -12.75 6.87 0.65
CA ILE A 242 -13.33 6.41 -0.61
C ILE A 242 -12.70 5.10 -1.08
N ALA A 243 -11.38 4.99 -1.09
CA ALA A 243 -10.64 3.80 -1.49
C ALA A 243 -11.03 2.59 -0.63
N THR A 244 -11.19 2.80 0.68
CA THR A 244 -11.64 1.77 1.62
C THR A 244 -13.08 1.34 1.34
N HIS A 245 -14.01 2.30 1.21
CA HIS A 245 -15.41 2.00 0.91
C HIS A 245 -15.59 1.32 -0.44
N PHE A 246 -14.84 1.73 -1.46
CA PHE A 246 -14.88 1.12 -2.77
C PHE A 246 -14.29 -0.29 -2.77
N SER A 247 -13.16 -0.51 -2.06
CA SER A 247 -12.60 -1.86 -1.88
C SER A 247 -13.60 -2.81 -1.20
N ASN A 248 -14.31 -2.32 -0.18
CA ASN A 248 -15.35 -3.08 0.49
C ASN A 248 -16.54 -3.36 -0.43
N TYR A 249 -16.94 -2.38 -1.25
CA TYR A 249 -17.97 -2.56 -2.28
C TYR A 249 -17.56 -3.64 -3.29
N MET A 250 -16.34 -3.56 -3.82
CA MET A 250 -15.79 -4.56 -4.74
C MET A 250 -15.80 -5.96 -4.12
N TYR A 251 -15.33 -6.10 -2.88
CA TYR A 251 -15.33 -7.37 -2.16
C TYR A 251 -16.75 -7.92 -1.97
N ALA A 252 -17.69 -7.10 -1.49
CA ALA A 252 -19.07 -7.53 -1.25
C ALA A 252 -19.81 -7.96 -2.53
N HIS A 253 -19.37 -7.49 -3.70
CA HIS A 253 -19.97 -7.81 -4.99
C HIS A 253 -19.13 -8.79 -5.83
N ASN A 254 -18.06 -9.37 -5.26
CA ASN A 254 -17.13 -10.25 -5.96
C ASN A 254 -16.58 -9.63 -7.26
N LEU A 255 -16.21 -8.36 -7.23
CA LEU A 255 -15.61 -7.64 -8.35
C LEU A 255 -14.08 -7.68 -8.20
N PRO A 256 -13.35 -8.55 -8.94
CA PRO A 256 -11.90 -8.64 -8.84
C PRO A 256 -11.20 -7.44 -9.50
N THR A 257 -11.87 -6.77 -10.42
CA THR A 257 -11.32 -5.66 -11.22
C THR A 257 -12.32 -4.51 -11.27
N TYR A 258 -11.84 -3.33 -11.67
CA TYR A 258 -12.69 -2.17 -11.92
C TYR A 258 -12.06 -1.26 -12.98
N THR A 259 -12.89 -0.38 -13.53
CA THR A 259 -12.47 0.69 -14.42
C THR A 259 -12.50 2.03 -13.70
N ILE A 260 -11.69 2.98 -14.15
CA ILE A 260 -11.73 4.37 -13.66
C ILE A 260 -13.13 4.97 -13.73
N LYS A 261 -13.95 4.59 -14.72
CA LYS A 261 -15.33 5.07 -14.85
C LYS A 261 -16.21 4.57 -13.70
N GLU A 262 -16.08 3.30 -13.30
CA GLU A 262 -16.83 2.73 -12.18
C GLU A 262 -16.44 3.37 -10.85
N LEU A 263 -15.14 3.62 -10.64
CA LEU A 263 -14.65 4.35 -9.47
C LEU A 263 -15.23 5.76 -9.41
N LYS A 264 -15.19 6.51 -10.52
CA LYS A 264 -15.76 7.87 -10.60
C LYS A 264 -17.26 7.87 -10.30
N LEU A 265 -18.01 6.93 -10.88
CA LEU A 265 -19.44 6.79 -10.62
C LEU A 265 -19.72 6.49 -9.13
N PHE A 266 -18.90 5.67 -8.49
CA PHE A 266 -19.02 5.41 -7.06
C PHE A 266 -18.78 6.68 -6.24
N ILE A 267 -17.73 7.44 -6.54
CA ILE A 267 -17.41 8.71 -5.88
C ILE A 267 -18.56 9.70 -6.00
N ASP A 268 -19.10 9.89 -7.23
CA ASP A 268 -20.21 10.80 -7.49
C ASP A 268 -21.47 10.45 -6.66
N ASN A 269 -21.69 9.15 -6.41
CA ASN A 269 -22.81 8.68 -5.60
C ASN A 269 -22.60 8.88 -4.09
N GLN A 270 -21.36 8.96 -3.62
CA GLN A 270 -21.06 9.31 -2.23
C GLN A 270 -21.14 10.83 -2.01
N TYR A 271 -20.72 11.62 -2.99
CA TYR A 271 -20.72 13.09 -2.90
C TYR A 271 -22.11 13.73 -2.95
N LYS A 272 -23.13 13.00 -3.46
CA LYS A 272 -24.53 13.46 -3.53
C LYS A 272 -25.36 13.15 -2.28
N LYS A 273 -24.79 12.44 -1.29
CA LYS A 273 -25.46 12.11 -0.03
C LYS A 273 -25.07 13.10 1.05
#